data_AF-A0A3D5D3R2-F1
#
_entry.id   AF-A0A3D5D3R2-F1
#
_cell.length_a   1.000
_cell.length_b   1.000
_cell.length_c   1.000
_cell.angle_alpha   90.00
_cell.angle_beta   90.00
_cell.angle_gamma   90.00
#
_symmetry.space_group_name_H-M   'P 1'
#
loop_
_entity.id
_entity.type
_entity.pdbx_description
1 polymer ?
#
loop_
_entity_poly.entity_id
_entity_poly.type
_entity_poly.pdbx_seq_one_letter_code
_entity_poly.pdbx_strand_id
1 'polypeptide(L)'
;FNAQGVDLVTSKEAQAAFDIAKEDEKVREAYGRNSLGQRLLLARRLVEVGVSFVTVYYGGWDHHTNIFKTLKGDFNTRWDTGLAALISDLDQRGMMDNTMVICLGEFGRTP
;
A
#
# COMPACT_ATOMS: atom_id res chain seq x y z
N PHE A 1 23.27 -7.62 -7.88
CA PHE A 1 22.07 -6.80 -8.11
C PHE A 1 20.98 -7.54 -8.88
N ASN A 2 21.08 -7.81 -10.20
CA ASN A 2 20.01 -8.52 -10.93
C ASN A 2 19.70 -9.93 -10.39
N ALA A 3 20.72 -10.73 -10.05
CA ALA A 3 20.52 -12.07 -9.50
C ALA A 3 19.77 -12.05 -8.16
N GLN A 4 20.08 -11.09 -7.27
CA GLN A 4 19.38 -10.93 -5.99
C GLN A 4 17.92 -10.49 -6.18
N GLY A 5 17.65 -9.60 -7.14
CA GLY A 5 16.27 -9.18 -7.44
C GLY A 5 15.43 -10.33 -8.01
N VAL A 6 16.01 -11.15 -8.89
CA VAL A 6 15.35 -12.35 -9.42
C VAL A 6 15.11 -13.37 -8.31
N ASP A 7 16.14 -13.65 -7.49
CA ASP A 7 16.06 -14.62 -6.40
C ASP A 7 15.01 -14.23 -5.36
N LEU A 8 14.93 -12.94 -5.03
CA LEU A 8 13.87 -12.38 -4.18
C LEU A 8 12.49 -12.69 -4.76
N VAL A 9 12.24 -12.38 -6.04
CA VAL A 9 10.93 -12.60 -6.67
C VAL A 9 10.59 -14.09 -6.84
N THR A 10 11.60 -14.95 -7.03
CA THR A 10 11.40 -16.40 -7.19
C THR A 10 11.41 -17.18 -5.88
N SER A 11 11.78 -16.55 -4.77
CA SER A 11 11.81 -17.17 -3.44
C SER A 11 10.41 -17.61 -3.01
N LYS A 12 10.33 -18.68 -2.21
CA LYS A 12 9.05 -19.16 -1.66
C LYS A 12 8.44 -18.11 -0.72
N GLU A 13 9.29 -17.37 -0.04
CA GLU A 13 8.97 -16.31 0.90
C GLU A 13 8.29 -15.15 0.18
N ALA A 14 8.83 -14.67 -0.94
CA ALA A 14 8.19 -13.63 -1.73
C ALA A 14 6.89 -14.12 -2.38
N GLN A 15 6.87 -15.35 -2.94
CA GLN A 15 5.63 -15.93 -3.47
C GLN A 15 4.54 -16.02 -2.40
N ALA A 16 4.89 -16.37 -1.16
CA ALA A 16 3.96 -16.38 -0.04
C ALA A 16 3.50 -14.97 0.36
N ALA A 17 4.34 -13.95 0.21
CA ALA A 17 3.97 -12.55 0.46
C ALA A 17 2.89 -12.06 -0.51
N PHE A 18 2.90 -12.52 -1.78
CA PHE A 18 1.86 -12.19 -2.77
C PHE A 18 0.48 -12.76 -2.45
N ASP A 19 0.41 -13.83 -1.64
CA ASP A 19 -0.84 -14.44 -1.23
C ASP A 19 -1.45 -13.72 -0.01
N ILE A 20 -2.09 -12.59 -0.29
CA ILE A 20 -2.80 -11.79 0.73
C ILE A 20 -4.00 -12.51 1.34
N ALA A 21 -4.47 -13.62 0.76
CA ALA A 21 -5.59 -14.38 1.31
C ALA A 21 -5.20 -15.14 2.60
N LYS A 22 -3.89 -15.24 2.89
CA LYS A 22 -3.36 -15.79 4.15
C LYS A 22 -3.42 -14.83 5.32
N GLU A 23 -3.79 -13.57 5.09
CA GLU A 23 -4.01 -12.60 6.17
C GLU A 23 -5.35 -12.83 6.85
N ASP A 24 -5.39 -12.58 8.15
CA ASP A 24 -6.64 -12.58 8.89
C ASP A 24 -7.65 -11.61 8.26
N GLU A 25 -8.91 -12.04 8.22
CA GLU A 25 -9.99 -11.26 7.59
C GLU A 25 -10.09 -9.85 8.17
N LYS A 26 -9.86 -9.70 9.48
CA LYS A 26 -9.84 -8.40 10.17
C LYS A 26 -8.75 -7.46 9.66
N VAL A 27 -7.57 -7.98 9.35
CA VAL A 27 -6.47 -7.19 8.79
C VAL A 27 -6.86 -6.71 7.40
N ARG A 28 -7.40 -7.62 6.57
CA ARG A 28 -7.85 -7.28 5.23
C ARG A 28 -9.01 -6.27 5.22
N GLU A 29 -9.91 -6.32 6.21
CA GLU A 29 -10.93 -5.30 6.42
C GLU A 29 -10.35 -3.96 6.86
N ALA A 30 -9.36 -3.94 7.75
CA ALA A 30 -8.74 -2.70 8.23
C ALA A 30 -8.13 -1.87 7.09
N TYR A 31 -7.48 -2.53 6.12
CA TYR A 31 -6.97 -1.87 4.91
C TYR A 31 -8.08 -1.48 3.92
N GLY A 32 -9.27 -2.07 4.05
CA GLY A 32 -10.40 -1.93 3.13
C GLY A 32 -10.37 -2.92 1.96
N ARG A 33 -11.55 -3.47 1.64
CA ARG A 33 -11.79 -4.39 0.52
C ARG A 33 -11.88 -3.68 -0.83
N ASN A 34 -10.87 -2.90 -1.15
CA ASN A 34 -10.74 -2.20 -2.42
C ASN A 34 -9.32 -2.35 -2.97
N SER A 35 -9.14 -2.02 -4.26
CA SER A 35 -7.87 -2.24 -4.95
C SER A 35 -6.68 -1.55 -4.29
N LEU A 36 -6.84 -0.34 -3.75
CA LEU A 36 -5.76 0.37 -3.07
C LEU A 36 -5.42 -0.30 -1.74
N GLY A 37 -6.42 -0.56 -0.90
CA GLY A 37 -6.22 -1.19 0.41
C GLY A 37 -5.46 -2.51 0.29
N GLN A 38 -5.86 -3.36 -0.66
CA GLN A 38 -5.20 -4.65 -0.88
C GLN A 38 -3.79 -4.51 -1.48
N ARG A 39 -3.50 -3.46 -2.26
CA ARG A 39 -2.13 -3.15 -2.72
C ARG A 39 -1.23 -2.68 -1.58
N LEU A 40 -1.75 -1.87 -0.65
CA LEU A 40 -1.01 -1.44 0.54
C LEU A 40 -0.74 -2.60 1.50
N LEU A 41 -1.71 -3.51 1.67
CA LEU A 41 -1.51 -4.75 2.44
C LEU A 41 -0.42 -5.64 1.81
N LEU A 42 -0.46 -5.81 0.49
CA LEU A 42 0.60 -6.52 -0.22
C LEU A 42 1.97 -5.85 -0.01
N ALA A 43 2.02 -4.51 -0.07
CA ALA A 43 3.26 -3.78 0.19
C ALA A 43 3.81 -4.08 1.59
N ARG A 44 2.98 -4.08 2.64
CA ARG A 44 3.40 -4.46 3.99
C ARG A 44 4.01 -5.86 4.01
N ARG A 45 3.34 -6.85 3.41
CA ARG A 45 3.83 -8.25 3.36
C ARG A 45 5.16 -8.36 2.61
N LEU A 46 5.35 -7.60 1.54
CA LEU A 46 6.61 -7.55 0.79
C LEU A 46 7.75 -6.98 1.65
N VAL A 47 7.50 -5.88 2.38
CA VAL A 47 8.49 -5.30 3.32
C VAL A 47 8.82 -6.30 4.43
N GLU A 48 7.82 -7.02 4.96
CA GLU A 48 7.98 -8.02 6.01
C GLU A 48 8.89 -9.19 5.60
N VAL A 49 8.89 -9.57 4.32
CA VAL A 49 9.82 -10.60 3.77
C VAL A 49 11.14 -10.01 3.25
N GLY A 50 11.42 -8.73 3.54
CA GLY A 50 12.72 -8.10 3.26
C GLY A 50 12.84 -7.42 1.90
N VAL A 51 11.74 -7.15 1.20
CA VAL A 51 11.77 -6.34 -0.02
C VAL A 51 12.15 -4.90 0.36
N SER A 52 13.30 -4.44 -0.11
CA SER A 52 13.89 -3.16 0.30
C SER A 52 13.23 -1.92 -0.28
N PHE A 53 12.46 -2.07 -1.36
CA PHE A 53 11.79 -0.95 -2.02
C PHE A 53 10.48 -1.39 -2.66
N VAL A 54 9.38 -0.75 -2.28
CA VAL A 54 8.04 -1.03 -2.81
C VAL A 54 7.40 0.29 -3.24
N THR A 55 6.80 0.30 -4.43
CA THR A 55 6.00 1.43 -4.91
C THR A 55 4.55 0.99 -5.07
N VAL A 56 3.63 1.76 -4.49
CA VAL A 56 2.19 1.54 -4.64
C VAL A 56 1.59 2.69 -5.43
N TYR A 57 0.90 2.36 -6.51
CA TYR A 57 0.18 3.32 -7.34
C TYR A 57 -1.32 3.25 -7.07
N TYR A 58 -1.93 4.37 -6.68
CA TYR A 58 -3.38 4.48 -6.56
C TYR A 58 -4.03 4.82 -7.91
N GLY A 59 -3.48 5.83 -8.60
CA GLY A 59 -4.03 6.40 -9.82
C GLY A 59 -5.28 7.24 -9.59
N GLY A 60 -5.75 7.90 -10.65
CA GLY A 60 -7.00 8.67 -10.64
C GLY A 60 -6.91 10.08 -10.07
N TRP A 61 -5.71 10.60 -9.77
CA TRP A 61 -5.52 11.93 -9.16
C TRP A 61 -5.67 13.12 -10.14
N ASP A 62 -5.60 12.89 -11.45
CA ASP A 62 -5.76 13.94 -12.48
C ASP A 62 -7.25 14.22 -12.79
N HIS A 63 -7.95 14.81 -11.83
CA HIS A 63 -9.36 15.18 -11.99
C HIS A 63 -9.52 16.45 -12.82
N HIS A 64 -10.21 16.35 -13.96
CA HIS A 64 -10.58 17.51 -14.79
C HIS A 64 -11.98 18.06 -14.48
N THR A 65 -12.78 17.34 -13.69
CA THR A 65 -14.13 17.77 -13.27
C THR A 65 -14.43 17.24 -11.86
N ASN A 66 -15.38 17.87 -11.16
CA ASN A 66 -15.94 17.39 -9.89
C ASN A 66 -14.93 17.11 -8.77
N ILE A 67 -13.75 17.76 -8.77
CA ILE A 67 -12.64 17.46 -7.85
C ILE A 67 -13.07 17.44 -6.38
N PHE A 68 -13.80 18.46 -5.92
CA PHE A 68 -14.26 18.54 -4.53
C PHE A 68 -15.25 17.43 -4.17
N LYS A 69 -16.11 17.02 -5.10
CA LYS A 69 -17.05 15.92 -4.87
C LYS A 69 -16.30 14.60 -4.76
N THR A 70 -15.32 14.38 -5.63
CA THR A 70 -14.52 13.14 -5.63
C THR A 70 -13.64 13.03 -4.39
N LEU A 71 -12.90 14.10 -4.04
CA LEU A 71 -12.01 14.11 -2.88
C LEU A 71 -12.76 14.09 -1.54
N LYS A 72 -14.01 14.57 -1.47
CA LYS A 72 -14.85 14.41 -0.27
C LYS A 72 -15.57 13.06 -0.20
N GLY A 73 -15.49 12.26 -1.26
CA GLY A 73 -16.12 10.96 -1.35
C GLY A 73 -15.15 9.81 -1.11
N ASP A 74 -15.57 8.64 -1.54
CA ASP A 74 -14.86 7.36 -1.41
C ASP A 74 -13.40 7.38 -1.85
N PHE A 75 -13.02 8.22 -2.82
CA PHE A 75 -11.66 8.25 -3.34
C PHE A 75 -10.66 8.58 -2.22
N ASN A 76 -10.90 9.67 -1.48
CA ASN A 76 -10.01 10.05 -0.39
C ASN A 76 -10.23 9.17 0.85
N THR A 77 -11.45 8.72 1.11
CA THR A 77 -11.73 7.79 2.23
C THR A 77 -10.95 6.49 2.08
N ARG A 78 -10.88 5.92 0.87
CA ARG A 78 -10.11 4.69 0.60
C ARG A 78 -8.60 4.93 0.74
N TRP A 79 -8.11 6.09 0.31
CA TRP A 79 -6.72 6.48 0.50
C TRP A 79 -6.36 6.60 1.98
N ASP A 80 -7.13 7.39 2.73
CA ASP A 80 -6.95 7.64 4.16
C ASP A 80 -7.01 6.33 4.97
N THR A 81 -8.04 5.51 4.72
CA THR A 81 -8.22 4.23 5.41
C THR A 81 -7.06 3.27 5.15
N GLY A 82 -6.68 3.10 3.88
CA GLY A 82 -5.60 2.17 3.52
C GLY A 82 -4.24 2.61 4.06
N LEU A 83 -3.94 3.91 3.99
CA LEU A 83 -2.67 4.47 4.47
C LEU A 83 -2.58 4.41 6.01
N ALA A 84 -3.66 4.77 6.71
CA ALA A 84 -3.71 4.68 8.16
C ALA A 84 -3.53 3.22 8.65
N ALA A 85 -4.15 2.26 7.96
CA ALA A 85 -3.96 0.84 8.24
C ALA A 85 -2.52 0.38 8.03
N LEU A 86 -1.87 0.80 6.93
CA LEU A 86 -0.46 0.49 6.67
C LEU A 86 0.46 1.02 7.78
N ILE A 87 0.31 2.30 8.13
CA ILE A 87 1.14 2.93 9.17
C ILE A 87 0.94 2.22 10.51
N SER A 88 -0.31 1.95 10.89
CA SER A 88 -0.64 1.29 12.16
C SER A 88 -0.12 -0.15 12.23
N ASP A 89 -0.21 -0.90 11.12
CA ASP A 89 0.23 -2.29 11.04
C ASP A 89 1.77 -2.38 11.07
N LEU A 90 2.48 -1.47 10.39
CA LEU A 90 3.95 -1.37 10.47
C LEU A 90 4.41 -1.02 11.89
N ASP A 91 3.73 -0.10 12.58
CA ASP A 91 4.04 0.28 13.96
C ASP A 91 3.80 -0.88 14.94
N GLN A 92 2.64 -1.54 14.85
CA GLN A 92 2.29 -2.71 15.70
C GLN A 92 3.27 -3.88 15.54
N ARG A 93 3.90 -4.00 14.37
CA ARG A 93 4.92 -5.04 14.09
C ARG A 93 6.34 -4.61 14.43
N GLY A 94 6.56 -3.37 14.91
CA GLY A 94 7.88 -2.83 15.16
C GLY A 94 8.71 -2.59 13.89
N MET A 95 8.06 -2.48 12.74
CA MET A 95 8.71 -2.24 11.44
C MET A 95 8.89 -0.75 11.14
N MET A 96 8.21 0.14 11.88
CA MET A 96 8.34 1.59 11.64
C MET A 96 9.76 2.11 11.94
N ASP A 97 10.50 1.45 12.83
CA ASP A 97 11.88 1.82 13.18
C ASP A 97 12.87 1.65 12.01
N ASN A 98 12.53 0.82 11.02
CA ASN A 98 13.40 0.50 9.88
C ASN A 98 12.73 0.70 8.50
N THR A 99 11.47 1.13 8.47
CA THR A 99 10.69 1.32 7.25
C THR A 99 10.26 2.76 7.11
N MET A 100 10.71 3.43 6.04
CA MET A 100 10.24 4.77 5.70
C MET A 100 9.05 4.69 4.74
N VAL A 101 7.92 5.27 5.13
CA VAL A 101 6.74 5.44 4.26
C VAL A 101 6.74 6.86 3.69
N ILE A 102 6.75 6.97 2.36
CA ILE A 102 6.69 8.25 1.66
C ILE A 102 5.39 8.33 0.86
N CYS A 103 4.59 9.37 1.10
CA CYS A 103 3.42 9.69 0.28
C CYS A 103 3.75 10.86 -0.64
N LEU A 104 3.65 10.65 -1.95
CA LEU A 104 3.96 11.64 -2.97
C LEU A 104 2.75 11.84 -3.89
N GLY A 105 2.55 13.08 -4.33
CA GLY A 105 1.68 13.43 -5.45
C GLY A 105 2.51 13.97 -6.61
N GLU A 106 1.94 13.99 -7.81
CA GLU A 106 2.63 14.49 -9.01
C GLU A 106 2.53 16.01 -9.13
N PHE A 107 1.31 16.55 -9.02
CA PHE A 107 1.01 17.97 -9.11
C PHE A 107 -0.27 18.31 -8.32
N GLY A 108 -0.40 19.58 -7.92
CA GLY A 108 -1.64 20.13 -7.39
C GLY A 108 -2.59 20.59 -8.50
N ARG A 109 -3.81 20.99 -8.13
CA ARG A 109 -4.77 21.62 -9.05
C ARG A 109 -5.35 22.88 -8.40
N THR A 110 -5.44 23.95 -9.18
CA THR A 110 -6.20 25.14 -8.77
C THR A 110 -7.70 24.85 -8.81
N PRO A 111 -8.50 25.43 -7.91
CA PRO A 111 -9.96 25.32 -7.94
C PRO A 111 -10.60 25.68 -9.28
#